data_AF-A0A9E1ST34-F1
#
_entry.id   AF-A0A9E1ST34-F1
#
_cell.length_a   1.000
_cell.length_b   1.000
_cell.length_c   1.000
_cell.angle_alpha   90.00
_cell.angle_beta   90.00
_cell.angle_gamma   90.00
#
_symmetry.space_group_name_H-M   'P 1'
#
loop_
_entity.id
_entity.type
_entity.pdbx_description
1 polymer ?
#
loop_
_entity_poly.entity_id
_entity_poly.type
_entity_poly.pdbx_seq_one_letter_code
_entity_poly.pdbx_strand_id
1 'polypeptide(L)'
;LGPLEGQMAGVLANFIGLAGITAGTLYQKRHGGGTNLRWGAAFQLCGAAGLLWILTVCFEIGAITWSAPFIVSLVWLVLANSMGAFTLFYILIRRDAAAKVASLFYLVPPLVAVEAWILFGETLAPVAILGMAVTASGVALVTKSNP
;
A
#
# COMPACT_ATOMS: atom_id res chain seq x y z
N LEU A 1 20.97 25.53 -5.53
CA LEU A 1 21.06 24.13 -5.06
C LEU A 1 19.66 23.47 -5.07
N GLY A 2 18.89 23.63 -6.15
CA GLY A 2 17.42 23.48 -6.14
C GLY A 2 16.77 22.10 -6.45
N PRO A 3 17.39 21.14 -7.18
CA PRO A 3 16.77 19.83 -7.44
C PRO A 3 17.31 18.67 -6.59
N LEU A 4 18.59 18.71 -6.22
CA LEU A 4 19.28 17.61 -5.54
C LEU A 4 18.91 17.49 -4.06
N GLU A 5 18.62 18.60 -3.39
CA GLU A 5 18.16 18.61 -1.99
C GLU A 5 16.80 17.93 -1.84
N GLY A 6 15.86 18.19 -2.77
CA GLY A 6 14.56 17.53 -2.79
C GLY A 6 14.63 16.03 -3.08
N GLN A 7 15.55 15.61 -3.97
CA GLN A 7 15.78 14.19 -4.24
C GLN A 7 16.37 13.47 -3.03
N MET A 8 17.37 14.06 -2.37
CA MET A 8 17.98 13.47 -1.19
C MET A 8 17.02 13.41 -0.01
N ALA A 9 16.19 14.45 0.19
CA ALA A 9 15.12 14.45 1.18
C ALA A 9 14.10 13.33 0.90
N GLY A 10 13.69 13.13 -0.36
CA GLY A 10 12.79 12.04 -0.74
C GLY A 10 13.39 10.65 -0.50
N VAL A 11 14.67 10.46 -0.81
CA VAL A 11 15.38 9.20 -0.52
C VAL A 11 15.44 8.94 0.99
N LEU A 12 15.81 9.95 1.78
CA LEU A 12 15.84 9.84 3.24
C LEU A 12 14.46 9.54 3.81
N ALA A 13 13.41 10.19 3.31
CA ALA A 13 12.03 9.92 3.72
C ALA A 13 11.62 8.46 3.43
N ASN A 14 12.01 7.91 2.29
CA ASN A 14 11.78 6.50 1.97
C ASN A 14 12.49 5.56 2.95
N PHE A 15 13.76 5.83 3.29
CA PHE A 15 14.49 5.03 4.28
C PHE A 15 13.83 5.10 5.66
N ILE A 16 13.40 6.29 6.09
CA ILE A 16 12.68 6.47 7.36
C ILE A 16 11.36 5.70 7.34
N GLY A 17 10.60 5.79 6.25
CA GLY A 17 9.33 5.06 6.07
C GLY A 17 9.54 3.53 6.12
N LEU A 18 10.56 3.02 5.43
CA LEU A 18 10.93 1.60 5.43
C LEU A 18 11.39 1.11 6.80
N ALA A 19 12.20 1.89 7.50
CA ALA A 19 12.60 1.58 8.88
C ALA A 19 11.39 1.59 9.82
N GLY A 20 10.48 2.56 9.66
CA GLY A 20 9.25 2.69 10.43
C GLY A 20 8.31 1.51 10.26
N ILE A 21 7.99 1.10 9.03
CA ILE A 21 7.13 -0.07 8.78
C ILE A 21 7.78 -1.37 9.26
N THR A 22 9.10 -1.50 9.11
CA THR A 22 9.83 -2.68 9.59
C THR A 22 9.82 -2.76 11.11
N ALA A 23 10.18 -1.67 11.81
CA ALA A 23 10.17 -1.62 13.26
C ALA A 23 8.75 -1.81 13.82
N GLY A 24 7.75 -1.16 13.22
CA GLY A 24 6.34 -1.28 13.62
C GLY A 24 5.80 -2.70 13.47
N THR A 25 6.07 -3.37 12.35
CA THR A 25 5.64 -4.75 12.12
C THR A 25 6.36 -5.75 13.04
N LEU A 26 7.66 -5.56 13.30
CA LEU A 26 8.40 -6.36 14.28
C LEU A 26 7.89 -6.16 15.70
N TYR A 27 7.60 -4.92 16.09
CA TYR A 27 7.05 -4.60 17.40
C TYR A 27 5.65 -5.22 17.59
N GLN A 28 4.78 -5.10 16.59
CA GLN A 28 3.45 -5.72 16.58
C GLN A 28 3.55 -7.24 16.64
N LYS A 29 4.49 -7.85 15.92
CA LYS A 29 4.71 -9.30 15.98
C LYS A 29 5.18 -9.76 17.36
N ARG A 30 6.02 -8.97 18.03
CA ARG A 30 6.59 -9.32 19.35
C ARG A 30 5.62 -9.10 20.51
N HIS A 31 4.82 -8.04 20.48
CA HIS A 31 3.98 -7.62 21.62
C HIS A 31 2.46 -7.68 21.35
N GLY A 32 2.04 -7.84 20.10
CA GLY A 32 0.62 -7.86 19.71
C GLY A 32 -0.06 -9.22 19.74
N GLY A 33 0.62 -10.26 20.25
CA GLY A 33 0.07 -11.63 20.31
C GLY A 33 -1.23 -11.70 21.12
N GLY A 34 -2.26 -12.34 20.55
CA GLY A 34 -3.56 -12.55 21.22
C GLY A 34 -4.55 -11.38 21.12
N THR A 35 -4.19 -10.27 20.48
CA THR A 35 -5.13 -9.16 20.24
C THR A 35 -6.08 -9.47 19.09
N ASN A 36 -7.35 -9.07 19.22
CA ASN A 36 -8.31 -9.18 18.13
C ASN A 36 -7.86 -8.26 16.98
N LEU A 37 -7.66 -8.86 15.80
CA LEU A 37 -7.12 -8.19 14.62
C LEU A 37 -7.85 -6.88 14.26
N ARG A 38 -9.18 -6.85 14.43
CA ARG A 38 -10.00 -5.66 14.13
C ARG A 38 -9.70 -4.50 15.08
N TRP A 39 -9.59 -4.81 16.37
CA TRP A 39 -9.27 -3.82 17.39
C TRP A 39 -7.82 -3.36 17.28
N GLY A 40 -6.88 -4.25 16.98
CA GLY A 40 -5.49 -3.90 16.69
C GLY A 40 -5.37 -2.93 15.52
N ALA A 41 -6.04 -3.21 14.40
CA ALA A 41 -6.07 -2.32 13.24
C ALA A 41 -6.75 -0.98 13.55
N ALA A 42 -7.85 -0.98 14.31
CA ALA A 42 -8.55 0.25 14.71
C ALA A 42 -7.65 1.17 15.53
N PHE A 43 -6.94 0.64 16.55
CA PHE A 43 -6.02 1.44 17.35
C PHE A 43 -4.82 1.94 16.52
N GLN A 44 -4.30 1.14 15.59
CA GLN A 44 -3.25 1.57 14.67
C GLN A 44 -3.70 2.73 13.78
N LEU A 45 -4.89 2.63 13.19
CA LEU A 45 -5.45 3.69 12.34
C LEU A 45 -5.77 4.95 13.15
N CYS A 46 -6.30 4.83 14.36
CA CYS A 46 -6.53 5.98 15.25
C CYS A 46 -5.21 6.66 15.66
N GLY A 47 -4.19 5.88 16.01
CA GLY A 47 -2.86 6.42 16.33
C GLY A 47 -2.22 7.12 15.15
N ALA A 48 -2.28 6.52 13.95
CA ALA A 48 -1.80 7.13 12.72
C ALA A 48 -2.57 8.41 12.37
N ALA A 49 -3.91 8.40 12.48
CA ALA A 49 -4.74 9.57 12.25
C ALA A 49 -4.41 10.71 13.22
N GLY A 50 -4.21 10.41 14.51
CA GLY A 50 -3.80 11.40 15.51
C GLY A 50 -2.43 12.00 15.23
N LEU A 51 -1.44 11.17 14.87
CA LEU A 51 -0.11 11.65 14.50
C LEU A 51 -0.18 12.54 13.25
N LEU A 52 -0.87 12.09 12.20
CA LEU A 52 -1.02 12.86 10.96
C LEU A 52 -1.78 14.18 11.22
N TRP A 53 -2.79 14.18 12.07
CA TRP A 53 -3.51 15.39 12.47
C TRP A 53 -2.57 16.41 13.13
N ILE A 54 -1.72 15.98 14.06
CA ILE A 54 -0.71 16.85 14.69
C ILE A 54 0.23 17.42 13.64
N LEU A 55 0.74 16.58 12.73
CA LEU A 55 1.62 17.03 11.66
C LEU A 55 0.94 18.04 10.73
N THR A 56 -0.33 17.83 10.37
CA THR A 56 -1.10 18.80 9.59
C THR A 56 -1.18 20.15 10.29
N VAL A 57 -1.47 20.19 11.60
CA VAL A 57 -1.53 21.46 12.34
C VAL A 57 -0.16 22.15 12.44
N CYS A 58 0.94 21.39 12.49
CA CYS A 58 2.29 21.94 12.59
C CYS A 58 2.87 22.44 11.26
N PHE A 59 2.53 21.79 10.13
CA PHE A 59 3.22 21.99 8.85
C PHE A 59 2.32 22.53 7.73
N GLU A 60 1.00 22.44 7.84
CA GLU A 60 0.05 22.78 6.78
C GLU A 60 -0.95 23.87 7.22
N ILE A 61 -1.46 24.65 6.26
CA ILE A 61 -2.44 25.73 6.51
C ILE A 61 -3.87 25.17 6.69
N GLY A 62 -4.10 23.91 6.28
CA GLY A 62 -5.39 23.22 6.45
C GLY A 62 -6.48 23.60 5.44
N ALA A 63 -6.12 24.17 4.29
CA ALA A 63 -7.08 24.51 3.24
C ALA A 63 -7.51 23.26 2.46
N ILE A 64 -8.76 22.81 2.67
CA ILE A 64 -9.35 21.68 1.93
C ILE A 64 -10.30 22.20 0.85
N THR A 65 -10.04 21.87 -0.41
CA THR A 65 -10.94 22.14 -1.53
C THR A 65 -11.93 21.00 -1.70
N TRP A 66 -13.08 21.12 -1.06
CA TRP A 66 -14.16 20.14 -1.17
C TRP A 66 -14.71 20.10 -2.61
N SER A 67 -14.42 19.02 -3.31
CA SER A 67 -14.87 18.76 -4.67
C SER A 67 -15.43 17.35 -4.78
N ALA A 68 -16.32 17.11 -5.75
CA ALA A 68 -16.86 15.77 -5.97
C ALA A 68 -15.76 14.73 -6.25
N PRO A 69 -14.73 14.98 -7.10
CA PRO A 69 -13.63 14.04 -7.29
C PRO A 69 -12.88 13.74 -5.98
N PHE A 70 -12.66 14.75 -5.13
CA PHE A 70 -12.02 14.55 -3.83
C PHE A 70 -12.83 13.62 -2.93
N ILE A 71 -14.14 13.87 -2.81
CA ILE A 71 -15.03 13.05 -1.97
C ILE A 71 -15.09 11.62 -2.50
N VAL A 72 -15.24 11.42 -3.82
CA VAL A 72 -15.25 10.10 -4.45
C VAL A 72 -13.94 9.36 -4.19
N SER A 73 -12.81 10.04 -4.34
CA SER A 73 -11.48 9.46 -4.07
C SER A 73 -11.34 9.08 -2.59
N LEU A 74 -11.76 9.96 -1.68
CA LEU A 74 -11.71 9.70 -0.24
C LEU A 74 -12.56 8.49 0.15
N VAL A 75 -13.80 8.43 -0.35
CA VAL A 75 -14.71 7.29 -0.11
C VAL A 75 -14.12 6.00 -0.67
N TRP A 76 -13.52 6.05 -1.87
CA TRP A 76 -12.84 4.90 -2.47
C TRP A 76 -11.68 4.40 -1.61
N LEU A 77 -10.80 5.30 -1.16
CA LEU A 77 -9.66 4.95 -0.29
C LEU A 77 -10.12 4.31 1.02
N VAL A 78 -11.19 4.82 1.64
CA VAL A 78 -11.70 4.30 2.92
C VAL A 78 -12.41 2.96 2.73
N LEU A 79 -13.36 2.89 1.79
CA LEU A 79 -14.22 1.72 1.64
C LEU A 79 -13.55 0.59 0.85
N ALA A 80 -13.05 0.87 -0.35
CA ALA A 80 -12.50 -0.17 -1.22
C ALA A 80 -11.08 -0.55 -0.79
N ASN A 81 -10.19 0.45 -0.66
CA ASN A 81 -8.77 0.19 -0.43
C ASN A 81 -8.44 -0.21 1.02
N SER A 82 -9.16 0.31 2.02
CA SER A 82 -8.97 -0.08 3.41
C SER A 82 -9.94 -1.21 3.81
N MET A 83 -11.22 -0.90 4.01
CA MET A 83 -12.17 -1.90 4.54
C MET A 83 -12.32 -3.13 3.63
N GLY A 84 -12.42 -2.92 2.32
CA GLY A 84 -12.55 -3.98 1.32
C GLY A 84 -11.31 -4.86 1.28
N ALA A 85 -10.11 -4.27 1.15
CA ALA A 85 -8.87 -5.02 1.13
C ALA A 85 -8.63 -5.83 2.42
N PHE A 86 -8.85 -5.24 3.61
CA PHE A 86 -8.70 -5.96 4.88
C PHE A 86 -9.70 -7.10 5.03
N THR A 87 -10.95 -6.90 4.61
CA THR A 87 -11.98 -7.94 4.64
C THR A 87 -11.61 -9.10 3.71
N LEU A 88 -11.21 -8.78 2.49
CA LEU A 88 -10.79 -9.77 1.50
C LEU A 88 -9.56 -10.54 2.00
N PHE A 89 -8.54 -9.84 2.50
CA PHE A 89 -7.36 -10.46 3.09
C PHE A 89 -7.71 -11.42 4.22
N TYR A 90 -8.62 -11.01 5.12
CA TYR A 90 -9.07 -11.85 6.22
C TYR A 90 -9.84 -13.10 5.75
N ILE A 91 -10.70 -12.96 4.73
CA ILE A 91 -11.40 -14.10 4.10
C ILE A 91 -10.37 -15.08 3.52
N LEU A 92 -9.29 -14.58 2.92
CA LEU A 92 -8.26 -15.39 2.26
C LEU A 92 -7.37 -16.12 3.27
N ILE A 93 -7.06 -15.50 4.41
CA ILE A 93 -6.43 -16.18 5.56
C ILE A 93 -7.29 -17.34 6.03
N ARG A 94 -8.60 -17.14 6.17
CA ARG A 94 -9.54 -18.20 6.61
C ARG A 94 -9.69 -19.35 5.62
N ARG A 95 -9.25 -19.19 4.37
CA ARG A 95 -9.38 -20.18 3.30
C ARG A 95 -8.07 -20.94 3.00
N ASP A 96 -7.05 -20.80 3.84
CA ASP A 96 -5.69 -21.35 3.61
C ASP A 96 -5.06 -20.97 2.25
N ALA A 97 -5.60 -19.94 1.59
CA ALA A 97 -5.14 -19.45 0.30
C ALA A 97 -4.11 -18.32 0.44
N ALA A 98 -3.66 -18.03 1.66
CA ALA A 98 -2.87 -16.84 1.99
C ALA A 98 -1.58 -16.75 1.16
N ALA A 99 -0.85 -17.87 0.98
CA ALA A 99 0.39 -17.89 0.19
C ALA A 99 0.14 -17.60 -1.30
N LYS A 100 -0.91 -18.18 -1.89
CA LYS A 100 -1.30 -17.94 -3.29
C LYS A 100 -1.73 -16.49 -3.50
N VAL A 101 -2.50 -15.94 -2.58
CA VAL A 101 -2.96 -14.54 -2.65
C VAL A 101 -1.82 -13.56 -2.46
N ALA A 102 -0.92 -13.81 -1.51
CA ALA A 102 0.26 -12.98 -1.32
C ALA A 102 1.12 -12.94 -2.60
N SER A 103 1.17 -14.04 -3.36
CA SER A 103 1.85 -14.05 -4.65
C SER A 103 1.20 -13.11 -5.68
N LEU A 104 -0.14 -12.97 -5.66
CA LEU A 104 -0.86 -12.04 -6.54
C LEU A 104 -0.54 -10.57 -6.22
N PHE A 105 -0.14 -10.24 -4.99
CA PHE A 105 0.28 -8.86 -4.67
C PHE A 105 1.53 -8.44 -5.46
N TYR A 106 2.37 -9.37 -5.91
CA TYR A 106 3.47 -9.05 -6.81
C TYR A 106 3.00 -8.63 -8.21
N LEU A 107 1.76 -8.94 -8.62
CA LEU A 107 1.19 -8.45 -9.87
C LEU A 107 0.61 -7.03 -9.77
N VAL A 108 0.55 -6.44 -8.56
CA VAL A 108 0.01 -5.09 -8.39
C VAL A 108 0.80 -4.04 -9.19
N PRO A 109 2.16 -3.96 -9.12
CA PRO A 109 2.90 -2.98 -9.91
C PRO A 109 2.70 -3.14 -11.43
N PRO A 110 2.75 -4.35 -12.02
CA PRO A 110 2.38 -4.56 -13.43
C PRO A 110 0.97 -4.09 -13.79
N LEU A 111 -0.04 -4.42 -12.97
CA LEU A 111 -1.43 -4.03 -13.20
C LEU A 111 -1.57 -2.51 -13.20
N VAL A 112 -0.97 -1.83 -12.22
CA VAL A 112 -0.99 -0.36 -12.12
C VAL A 112 -0.29 0.29 -13.32
N ALA A 113 0.83 -0.28 -13.80
CA ALA A 113 1.52 0.23 -14.98
C ALA A 113 0.66 0.11 -16.26
N VAL A 114 -0.08 -1.01 -16.41
CA VAL A 114 -1.01 -1.20 -17.51
C VAL A 114 -2.20 -0.24 -17.42
N GLU A 115 -2.77 -0.07 -16.22
CA GLU A 115 -3.82 0.91 -15.97
C GLU A 115 -3.36 2.33 -16.31
N ALA A 116 -2.14 2.71 -15.91
CA ALA A 116 -1.58 4.02 -16.19
C ALA A 116 -1.37 4.27 -17.69
N TRP A 117 -0.90 3.25 -18.43
CA TRP A 117 -0.79 3.32 -19.89
C TRP A 117 -2.15 3.51 -20.56
N ILE A 118 -3.18 2.77 -20.12
CA ILE A 118 -4.52 2.82 -20.72
C ILE A 118 -5.24 4.13 -20.38
N LEU A 119 -5.21 4.53 -19.10
CA LEU A 119 -6.02 5.64 -18.58
C LEU A 119 -5.34 7.00 -18.74
N PHE A 120 -4.01 7.05 -18.62
CA PHE A 120 -3.23 8.30 -18.66
C PHE A 120 -2.32 8.41 -19.88
N GLY A 121 -2.24 7.36 -20.71
CA GLY A 121 -1.41 7.36 -21.92
C GLY A 121 0.09 7.29 -21.64
N GLU A 122 0.51 6.84 -20.45
CA GLU A 122 1.92 6.77 -20.07
C GLU A 122 2.71 5.76 -20.90
N THR A 123 3.90 6.12 -21.38
CA THR A 123 4.72 5.20 -22.17
C THR A 123 5.25 4.02 -21.36
N LEU A 124 4.85 2.81 -21.76
CA LEU A 124 5.41 1.56 -21.26
C LEU A 124 6.78 1.31 -21.88
N ALA A 125 7.84 1.53 -21.09
CA ALA A 125 9.19 1.21 -21.50
C ALA A 125 9.36 -0.30 -21.75
N PRO A 126 10.12 -0.72 -22.79
CA PRO A 126 10.37 -2.15 -23.05
C PRO A 126 10.95 -2.91 -21.84
N VAL A 127 11.81 -2.25 -21.06
CA VAL A 127 12.37 -2.82 -19.82
C VAL A 127 11.28 -3.07 -18.77
N ALA A 128 10.29 -2.20 -18.65
CA ALA A 128 9.15 -2.40 -17.75
C ALA A 128 8.33 -3.61 -18.20
N ILE A 129 8.08 -3.76 -19.49
CA ILE A 129 7.36 -4.93 -20.06
C ILE A 129 8.09 -6.23 -19.73
N LEU A 130 9.42 -6.28 -19.89
CA LEU A 130 10.22 -7.44 -19.50
C LEU A 130 10.11 -7.74 -18.01
N GLY A 131 10.20 -6.72 -17.16
CA GLY A 131 10.00 -6.86 -15.71
C GLY A 131 8.62 -7.45 -15.38
N MET A 132 7.56 -6.93 -15.99
CA MET A 132 6.19 -7.44 -15.83
C MET A 132 6.07 -8.91 -16.25
N ALA A 133 6.67 -9.30 -17.37
CA ALA A 133 6.65 -10.68 -17.85
C ALA A 133 7.35 -11.64 -16.88
N VAL A 134 8.50 -11.24 -16.32
CA VAL A 134 9.23 -12.02 -15.31
C VAL A 134 8.37 -12.18 -14.05
N THR A 135 7.79 -11.10 -13.54
CA THR A 135 6.92 -11.13 -12.36
C THR A 135 5.69 -12.03 -12.58
N ALA A 136 5.02 -11.90 -13.72
CA ALA A 136 3.86 -12.72 -14.05
C ALA A 136 4.20 -14.21 -14.14
N SER A 137 5.35 -14.54 -14.73
CA SER A 137 5.83 -15.92 -14.83
C SER A 137 6.10 -16.52 -13.44
N GLY A 138 6.73 -15.76 -12.54
CA GLY A 138 6.97 -16.19 -11.16
C GLY A 138 5.67 -16.47 -10.40
N VAL A 139 4.68 -15.59 -10.52
CA VAL A 139 3.37 -15.76 -9.88
C VAL A 139 2.62 -16.96 -10.46
N ALA A 140 2.68 -17.18 -11.78
CA ALA A 140 2.07 -18.34 -12.43
C ALA A 140 2.66 -19.67 -11.93
N LEU A 141 3.98 -19.75 -11.74
CA LEU A 141 4.65 -20.94 -11.20
C LEU A 141 4.21 -21.25 -9.76
N VAL A 142 4.22 -20.24 -8.88
CA VAL A 142 3.77 -20.38 -7.49
C VAL A 142 2.30 -20.80 -7.42
N THR A 143 1.48 -20.26 -8.30
CA THR A 143 0.04 -20.54 -8.32
C THR A 143 -0.28 -21.95 -8.85
N LYS A 144 0.57 -22.51 -9.71
CA LYS A 144 0.42 -23.85 -10.30
C LYS A 144 1.00 -24.98 -9.44
N SER A 145 1.96 -24.67 -8.56
CA SER A 145 2.75 -25.69 -7.83
C SER A 145 2.07 -26.29 -6.59
N ASN A 146 0.76 -26.09 -6.39
CA ASN A 146 0.01 -26.71 -5.30
C ASN A 146 -1.16 -27.52 -5.90
N PRO A 147 -1.23 -28.85 -5.73
CA PRO A 147 -2.42 -29.63 -6.07
C PRO A 147 -3.63 -29.22 -5.21
#